data_AF-W5SJC8-F1
#
_entry.id   AF-W5SJC8-F1
#
_cell.length_a   1.000
_cell.length_b   1.000
_cell.length_c   1.000
_cell.angle_alpha   90.00
_cell.angle_beta   90.00
_cell.angle_gamma   90.00
#
_symmetry.space_group_name_H-M   'P 1'
#
loop_
_entity.id
_entity.type
_entity.pdbx_description
1 polymer ?
#
loop_
_entity_poly.entity_id
_entity_poly.type
_entity_poly.pdbx_seq_one_letter_code
_entity_poly.pdbx_strand_id
1 'polypeptide(L)' 'MINNLKTVSSRLIRKKYSTHLDKYYWKPYFWSRSYCLISTGGASIDIIKKYIQNQNKC' A
#
# COMPACT_ATOMS: atom_id res chain seq x y z
N MET A 1 -7.41 0.99 12.07
CA MET A 1 -6.70 2.24 11.69
C MET A 1 -6.16 2.20 10.26
N ILE A 2 -5.32 1.22 9.89
CA ILE A 2 -4.68 1.12 8.56
C ILE A 2 -5.69 0.95 7.40
N ASN A 3 -6.75 0.15 7.59
CA ASN A 3 -7.76 -0.04 6.56
C ASN A 3 -8.46 1.27 6.18
N ASN A 4 -8.77 2.12 7.16
CA ASN A 4 -9.39 3.42 6.91
C ASN A 4 -8.43 4.34 6.14
N LEU A 5 -7.14 4.32 6.50
CA LEU A 5 -6.09 5.10 5.84
C LEU A 5 -5.89 4.68 4.37
N LYS A 6 -5.88 3.36 4.10
CA LYS A 6 -5.86 2.80 2.74
C LYS A 6 -7.11 3.20 1.94
N THR A 7 -8.29 3.13 2.54
CA THR A 7 -9.54 3.48 1.87
C THR A 7 -9.58 4.98 1.52
N VAL A 8 -9.33 5.85 2.50
CA VAL A 8 -9.37 7.30 2.31
C VAL A 8 -8.31 7.77 1.32
N SER A 9 -7.07 7.27 1.43
CA SER A 9 -6.01 7.59 0.48
C SER A 9 -6.35 7.13 -0.94
N SER A 10 -6.88 5.91 -1.12
CA SER A 10 -7.27 5.43 -2.45
C SER A 10 -8.34 6.31 -3.10
N ARG A 11 -9.30 6.78 -2.31
CA ARG A 11 -10.38 7.66 -2.78
C ARG A 11 -9.87 9.05 -3.15
N LEU A 12 -8.98 9.62 -2.33
CA LEU A 12 -8.38 10.93 -2.56
C LEU A 12 -7.47 10.94 -3.79
N ILE A 13 -6.62 9.91 -3.93
CA ILE A 13 -5.68 9.80 -5.05
C ILE A 13 -6.45 9.64 -6.36
N ARG A 14 -7.46 8.76 -6.40
CA ARG A 14 -8.33 8.65 -7.58
C ARG A 14 -9.08 9.95 -7.89
N LYS A 15 -9.57 10.67 -6.88
CA LYS A 15 -10.26 11.95 -7.09
C LYS A 15 -9.32 13.03 -7.66
N LYS A 16 -8.08 13.11 -7.17
CA LYS A 16 -7.14 14.18 -7.53
C LYS A 16 -6.37 13.91 -8.83
N TYR A 17 -6.15 12.64 -9.16
CA TYR A 17 -5.29 12.22 -10.27
C TYR A 17 -5.99 11.27 -11.26
N SER A 18 -7.34 11.26 -11.32
CA SER A 18 -8.10 10.31 -12.16
C SER A 18 -7.62 10.32 -13.61
N THR A 19 -7.46 11.52 -14.18
CA THR A 19 -7.07 11.72 -15.60
C THR A 19 -5.70 11.15 -15.93
N HIS A 20 -4.76 11.16 -14.98
CA HIS A 20 -3.44 10.55 -15.17
C HIS A 20 -3.48 9.05 -14.88
N LEU A 21 -4.20 8.64 -13.83
CA LEU A 21 -4.27 7.25 -13.38
C LEU A 21 -5.00 6.36 -14.37
N ASP A 22 -6.06 6.84 -15.04
CA ASP A 22 -6.83 6.04 -15.99
C ASP A 22 -5.98 5.49 -17.14
N LYS A 23 -4.89 6.20 -17.51
CA LYS A 23 -3.95 5.77 -18.55
C LYS A 23 -3.05 4.61 -18.13
N TYR A 24 -2.76 4.48 -16.83
CA TYR A 24 -1.78 3.50 -16.31
C TYR A 24 -2.41 2.45 -15.38
N TYR A 25 -3.61 2.69 -14.87
CA TYR A 25 -4.19 1.94 -13.77
C TYR A 25 -5.71 1.90 -13.80
N TRP A 26 -6.28 0.78 -14.25
CA TRP A 26 -7.72 0.52 -14.37
C TRP A 26 -8.26 -0.49 -13.35
N LYS A 27 -7.45 -0.88 -12.34
CA LYS A 27 -7.81 -1.94 -11.38
C LYS A 27 -8.74 -1.44 -10.26
N PRO A 28 -9.68 -2.29 -9.79
CA PRO A 28 -10.65 -1.90 -8.78
C PRO A 28 -10.02 -1.67 -7.39
N TYR A 29 -8.92 -2.36 -7.07
CA TYR A 29 -8.13 -2.13 -5.86
C TYR A 29 -6.97 -1.19 -6.16
N PHE A 30 -6.60 -0.31 -5.21
CA PHE A 30 -5.43 0.58 -5.34
C PHE A 30 -4.25 0.09 -4.49
N TRP A 31 -4.56 -0.42 -3.29
CA TRP A 31 -3.57 -0.96 -2.36
C TRP A 31 -3.70 -2.48 -2.27
N SER A 32 -2.58 -3.16 -2.05
CA SER A 32 -2.60 -4.57 -1.64
C SER A 32 -3.34 -4.72 -0.31
N ARG A 33 -4.00 -5.88 -0.11
CA ARG A 33 -4.63 -6.22 1.18
C ARG A 33 -3.60 -6.29 2.29
N SER A 34 -2.38 -6.73 1.99
CA SER A 34 -1.27 -6.83 2.93
C SER A 34 -0.82 -5.45 3.44
N TYR A 35 -0.49 -5.35 4.72
CA TYR A 35 0.11 -4.16 5.32
C TYR A 35 1.20 -4.57 6.30
N CYS A 36 2.25 -3.77 6.39
CA CYS A 36 3.29 -3.93 7.39
C CYS A 36 3.05 -2.89 8.48
N LEU A 37 2.96 -3.33 9.73
CA LEU A 37 3.01 -2.47 10.90
C LEU A 37 4.32 -2.77 11.61
N ILE A 38 5.16 -1.75 11.75
CA ILE A 38 6.45 -1.85 12.42
C ILE A 38 6.43 -0.84 13.56
N SER A 39 6.63 -1.29 14.80
CA SER A 39 6.78 -0.39 15.94
C SER A 39 8.11 0.35 15.82
N THR A 40 8.08 1.67 15.99
CA THR A 40 9.28 2.50 16.07
C THR A 40 9.92 2.33 17.43
N GLY A 41 10.56 1.17 17.62
CA GLY A 41 11.37 0.80 18.76
C GLY A 41 12.39 -0.24 18.30
N GLY A 42 13.37 0.19 17.50
CA GLY A 42 14.47 -0.67 17.04
C GLY A 42 14.17 -1.61 15.88
N ALA A 43 13.20 -1.31 15.02
CA ALA A 43 12.95 -2.18 13.86
C ALA A 43 14.01 -2.00 12.78
N SER A 44 14.87 -3.01 12.66
CA SER A 44 15.96 -3.11 11.71
C SER A 44 15.47 -3.29 10.26
N ILE A 45 16.25 -2.77 9.31
CA ILE A 45 16.05 -2.87 7.85
C ILE A 45 15.70 -4.30 7.39
N ASP A 46 16.19 -5.31 8.10
CA ASP A 46 15.95 -6.73 7.84
C ASP A 46 14.48 -7.13 7.91
N ILE A 47 13.69 -6.50 8.77
CA ILE A 47 12.25 -6.77 8.89
C ILE A 47 11.51 -6.29 7.64
N ILE A 48 11.87 -5.12 7.13
CA ILE A 48 11.30 -4.56 5.89
C ILE A 48 11.68 -5.45 4.70
N LYS A 49 12.95 -5.86 4.59
CA LYS A 49 13.41 -6.77 3.54
C LYS A 49 12.68 -8.11 3.57
N LYS A 50 12.53 -8.74 4.75
CA LYS A 50 11.75 -9.98 4.91
C LYS A 50 10.29 -9.80 4.51
N TYR A 51 9.66 -8.69 4.88
CA TYR A 51 8.28 -8.41 4.50
C TYR A 51 8.10 -8.23 2.98
N ILE A 52 9.05 -7.58 2.29
CA ILE A 52 9.03 -7.45 0.83
C ILE A 52 9.27 -8.81 0.16
N GLN A 53 10.22 -9.61 0.64
CA GLN A 53 10.48 -10.95 0.10
C GLN A 53 9.31 -11.92 0.29
N ASN A 54 8.65 -11.89 1.46
CA ASN A 54 7.48 -12.74 1.72
C ASN A 54 6.24 -12.30 0.93
N GLN A 55 6.15 -11.04 0.47
CA GLN A 55 5.07 -10.61 -0.41
C GLN A 55 5.16 -11.18 -1.83
N ASN A 56 6.35 -11.56 -2.28
CA ASN A 56 6.56 -12.17 -3.60
C ASN A 56 6.44 -13.70 -3.60
N LYS A 57 6.16 -14.32 -2.43
CA LYS A 57 5.80 -15.74 -2.35
C LYS A 57 4.29 -15.87 -2.48
N CYS A 58 3.83 -15.84 -3.72
CA CYS A 58 2.51 -16.30 -4.17
C CYS A 58 2.71 -17.04 -5.49
#